data_AF-A0A5B1QW72-F1
#
_entry.id   AF-A0A5B1QW72-F1
#
_cell.length_a   1.000
_cell.length_b   1.000
_cell.length_c   1.000
_cell.angle_alpha   90.00
_cell.angle_beta   90.00
_cell.angle_gamma   90.00
#
_symmetry.space_group_name_H-M   'P 1'
#
loop_
_entity.id
_entity.type
_entity.pdbx_description
1 polymer ?
#
loop_
_entity_poly.entity_id
_entity_poly.type
_entity_poly.pdbx_seq_one_letter_code
_entity_poly.pdbx_strand_id
1 'polypeptide(L)'
;MSSAGNYQPSSPSGHARPEGVSTVIAVPIPGQRDNGRPLSKHEIAMKRIMQGCSKALKAKEAGEITHDEFMVIANDCIERARALNRATDSLNEQAERGEVSLEDYNRECGYTDEDREKLQIDIEREQEFREVHTRRSHASLLQNKKSRGR
;
A
#
# COMPACT_ATOMS: atom_id res chain seq x y z
N MET A 1 -49.63 14.07 55.57
CA MET A 1 -49.09 15.43 55.35
C MET A 1 -48.38 15.36 54.00
N SER A 2 -49.01 15.74 52.88
CA SER A 2 -49.07 17.11 52.31
C SER A 2 -47.65 17.67 52.15
N SER A 3 -47.15 18.17 51.03
CA SER A 3 -47.70 18.85 49.84
C SER A 3 -46.57 18.90 48.79
N ALA A 4 -46.84 18.72 47.49
CA ALA A 4 -47.08 19.78 46.49
C ALA A 4 -45.85 20.65 46.13
N GLY A 5 -45.58 20.73 44.82
CA GLY A 5 -44.52 21.54 44.21
C GLY A 5 -44.43 21.24 42.71
N ASN A 6 -45.54 21.27 41.99
CA ASN A 6 -46.06 22.39 41.18
C ASN A 6 -45.35 22.61 39.84
N TYR A 7 -46.17 22.45 38.81
CA TYR A 7 -45.98 22.74 37.40
C TYR A 7 -45.80 24.26 37.14
N GLN A 8 -44.98 24.58 36.10
CA GLN A 8 -45.04 25.65 35.06
C GLN A 8 -45.70 27.02 35.35
N PRO A 9 -45.32 28.15 34.67
CA PRO A 9 -45.05 28.27 33.22
C PRO A 9 -43.89 29.24 32.85
N SER A 10 -43.39 29.30 31.62
CA SER A 10 -43.83 30.27 30.57
C SER A 10 -43.11 29.99 29.23
N SER A 11 -43.87 29.83 28.14
CA SER A 11 -43.43 30.07 26.74
C SER A 11 -43.60 31.58 26.42
N PRO A 12 -43.37 32.12 25.19
CA PRO A 12 -42.72 31.60 23.98
C PRO A 12 -41.73 32.62 23.31
N SER A 13 -40.75 32.15 22.53
CA SER A 13 -40.16 32.90 21.38
C SER A 13 -39.11 31.97 20.78
N GLY A 14 -39.27 31.42 19.58
CA GLY A 14 -39.30 32.15 18.33
C GLY A 14 -38.27 31.47 17.42
N HIS A 15 -38.64 31.31 16.16
CA HIS A 15 -37.89 30.68 15.07
C HIS A 15 -37.92 29.15 14.98
N ALA A 16 -38.92 28.69 14.22
CA ALA A 16 -38.75 27.59 13.29
C ALA A 16 -37.38 27.67 12.60
N ARG A 17 -36.57 26.62 12.74
CA ARG A 17 -35.43 26.36 11.86
C ARG A 17 -35.72 25.06 11.12
N PRO A 18 -35.75 25.08 9.77
CA PRO A 18 -36.03 23.89 9.00
C PRO A 18 -34.92 22.86 9.20
N GLU A 19 -35.36 21.61 9.18
CA GLU A 19 -34.60 20.38 9.17
C GLU A 19 -33.41 20.47 8.21
N GLY A 20 -32.25 20.81 8.74
CA GLY A 20 -30.98 20.52 8.11
C GLY A 20 -30.54 19.16 8.61
N VAL A 21 -31.00 18.09 7.97
CA VAL A 21 -30.40 16.77 8.11
C VAL A 21 -28.93 16.95 7.75
N SER A 22 -28.08 17.06 8.76
CA SER A 22 -26.64 16.94 8.58
C SER A 22 -26.40 15.46 8.31
N THR A 23 -26.65 15.05 7.07
CA THR A 23 -26.18 13.77 6.55
C THR A 23 -24.67 13.88 6.60
N VAL A 24 -24.09 13.44 7.72
CA VAL A 24 -22.68 13.09 7.78
C VAL A 24 -22.56 11.94 6.81
N ILE A 25 -22.26 12.26 5.55
CA ILE A 25 -21.78 11.29 4.57
C ILE A 25 -20.45 10.85 5.16
N ALA A 26 -20.50 9.79 5.98
CA ALA A 26 -19.34 9.02 6.34
C ALA A 26 -18.85 8.41 5.04
N VAL A 27 -18.01 9.17 4.32
CA VAL A 27 -17.16 8.61 3.28
C VAL A 27 -16.40 7.51 3.99
N PRO A 28 -16.57 6.23 3.62
CA PRO A 28 -15.78 5.17 4.21
C PRO A 28 -14.34 5.53 3.92
N ILE A 29 -13.58 5.90 4.96
CA ILE A 29 -12.13 5.91 4.87
C ILE A 29 -11.80 4.46 4.54
N PRO A 30 -11.18 4.17 3.38
CA PRO A 30 -10.80 2.81 3.05
C PRO A 30 -10.03 2.26 4.25
N GLY A 31 -10.56 1.19 4.84
CA GLY A 31 -9.90 0.53 5.97
C GLY A 31 -8.44 0.30 5.60
N GLN A 32 -7.55 0.55 6.56
CA GLN A 32 -6.12 0.30 6.43
C GLN A 32 -5.92 -1.02 5.68
N ARG A 33 -5.60 -0.92 4.39
CA ARG A 33 -5.21 -2.07 3.60
C ARG A 33 -3.89 -2.52 4.21
N ASP A 34 -3.76 -3.82 4.49
CA ASP A 34 -2.46 -4.47 4.48
C ASP A 34 -1.67 -3.88 3.31
N ASN A 35 -0.39 -3.59 3.50
CA ASN A 35 0.43 -2.76 2.62
C ASN A 35 0.53 -3.19 1.13
N GLY A 36 -0.31 -4.11 0.61
CA GLY A 36 -1.15 -4.00 -0.60
C GLY A 36 -0.49 -3.76 -1.96
N ARG A 37 0.79 -3.43 -1.95
CA ARG A 37 1.61 -3.21 -3.11
C ARG A 37 1.88 -4.57 -3.73
N PRO A 38 1.66 -4.67 -5.04
CA PRO A 38 2.05 -5.86 -5.78
C PRO A 38 3.51 -6.23 -5.54
N LEU A 39 3.81 -7.53 -5.54
CA LEU A 39 5.17 -8.04 -5.36
C LEU A 39 5.76 -8.37 -6.73
N SER A 40 7.04 -8.06 -6.92
CA SER A 40 7.77 -8.50 -8.10
C SER A 40 7.93 -10.02 -8.11
N LYS A 41 8.14 -10.60 -9.30
CA LYS A 41 8.44 -12.03 -9.45
C LYS A 41 9.66 -12.43 -8.63
N HIS A 42 10.68 -11.58 -8.57
CA HIS A 42 11.86 -11.76 -7.73
C HIS A 42 11.49 -11.89 -6.23
N GLU A 43 10.71 -10.96 -5.70
CA GLU A 43 10.28 -11.00 -4.29
C GLU A 43 9.44 -12.24 -3.97
N ILE A 44 8.56 -12.65 -4.90
CA ILE A 44 7.77 -13.87 -4.76
C ILE A 44 8.69 -15.10 -4.70
N ALA A 45 9.67 -15.19 -5.61
CA ALA A 45 10.63 -16.28 -5.64
C ALA A 45 11.47 -16.33 -4.35
N MET A 46 11.97 -15.18 -3.88
CA MET A 46 12.74 -15.09 -2.64
C MET A 46 11.90 -15.52 -1.42
N LYS A 47 10.64 -15.07 -1.33
CA LYS A 47 9.72 -15.50 -0.26
C LYS A 47 9.49 -17.01 -0.26
N ARG A 48 9.36 -17.63 -1.43
CA ARG A 48 9.22 -19.10 -1.53
C ARG A 48 10.45 -19.83 -1.01
N ILE A 49 11.66 -19.34 -1.32
CA ILE A 49 12.91 -19.92 -0.80
C ILE A 49 12.96 -19.79 0.73
N MET A 50 12.66 -18.60 1.26
CA MET A 50 12.62 -18.37 2.71
C MET A 50 11.60 -19.26 3.43
N GLN A 51 10.41 -19.44 2.83
CA GLN A 51 9.38 -20.34 3.35
C GLN A 51 9.85 -21.79 3.38
N GLY A 52 10.57 -22.25 2.35
CA GLY A 52 11.18 -23.59 2.32
C GLY A 52 12.15 -23.80 3.49
N CYS A 53 13.05 -22.85 3.72
CA CYS A 53 14.01 -22.92 4.82
C CYS A 53 13.31 -22.87 6.19
N SER A 54 12.31 -21.99 6.36
CA SER A 54 11.53 -21.90 7.60
C SER A 54 10.75 -23.18 7.88
N LYS A 55 10.18 -23.82 6.85
CA LYS A 55 9.50 -25.12 6.99
C LYS A 55 10.47 -26.20 7.45
N ALA A 56 11.67 -26.25 6.87
CA ALA A 56 12.70 -27.20 7.28
C ALA A 56 13.15 -26.98 8.73
N LEU A 57 13.30 -25.72 9.16
CA LEU A 57 13.63 -25.40 10.55
C LEU A 57 12.56 -25.93 11.52
N LYS A 58 11.27 -25.70 11.21
CA LYS A 58 10.16 -26.21 12.02
C LYS A 58 10.13 -27.74 12.07
N ALA A 59 10.36 -28.40 10.93
CA ALA A 59 10.41 -29.86 10.86
C ALA A 59 11.56 -30.41 11.74
N LYS A 60 12.72 -29.76 11.73
CA LYS A 60 13.85 -30.13 12.61
C LYS A 60 13.50 -29.94 14.08
N GLU A 61 12.88 -28.81 14.44
CA GLU A 61 12.46 -28.52 15.82
C GLU A 61 11.40 -29.51 16.32
N ALA A 62 10.54 -29.99 15.43
CA ALA A 62 9.56 -31.04 15.70
C ALA A 62 10.17 -32.46 15.74
N GLY A 63 11.45 -32.61 15.38
CA GLY A 63 12.13 -33.90 15.29
C GLY A 63 11.72 -34.75 14.08
N GLU A 64 11.05 -34.14 13.08
CA GLU A 64 10.63 -34.81 11.84
C GLU A 64 11.79 -35.06 10.88
N ILE A 65 12.83 -34.22 10.95
CA ILE A 65 14.08 -34.38 10.19
C ILE A 65 15.29 -34.25 11.12
N THR A 66 16.38 -34.88 10.72
CA THR A 66 17.67 -34.79 11.39
C THR A 66 18.32 -33.42 11.19
N HIS A 67 19.33 -33.12 12.01
CA HIS A 67 20.15 -31.93 11.83
C HIS A 67 20.84 -31.91 10.46
N ASP A 68 21.36 -33.05 10.01
CA ASP A 68 22.10 -33.14 8.74
C ASP A 68 21.18 -32.90 7.54
N GLU A 69 19.96 -33.47 7.55
CA GLU A 69 18.94 -33.19 6.54
C GLU A 69 18.55 -31.71 6.52
N PHE A 70 18.39 -31.09 7.69
CA PHE A 70 18.16 -29.65 7.77
C PHE A 70 19.31 -28.85 7.15
N MET A 71 20.57 -29.21 7.44
CA MET A 71 21.73 -28.49 6.88
C MET A 71 21.79 -28.60 5.37
N VAL A 72 21.46 -29.77 4.80
CA VAL A 72 21.33 -29.94 3.34
C VAL A 72 20.27 -29.01 2.77
N ILE A 73 19.07 -28.96 3.37
CA ILE A 73 17.98 -28.10 2.89
C ILE A 73 18.32 -26.62 3.05
N ALA A 74 18.94 -26.23 4.17
CA ALA A 74 19.34 -24.85 4.42
C ALA A 74 20.39 -24.37 3.41
N ASN A 75 21.39 -25.21 3.11
CA ASN A 75 22.41 -24.92 2.10
C ASN A 75 21.79 -24.81 0.70
N ASP A 76 20.87 -25.71 0.33
CA ASP A 76 20.14 -25.60 -0.93
C ASP A 76 19.33 -24.29 -1.03
N CYS A 77 18.68 -23.86 0.06
CA CYS A 77 17.98 -22.57 0.09
C CYS A 77 18.95 -21.39 -0.14
N ILE A 78 20.13 -21.42 0.47
CA ILE A 78 21.17 -20.41 0.28
C ILE A 78 21.63 -20.36 -1.18
N GLU A 79 21.90 -21.51 -1.78
CA GLU A 79 22.35 -21.58 -3.18
C GLU A 79 21.28 -21.12 -4.15
N ARG A 80 20.01 -21.48 -3.94
CA ARG A 80 18.89 -20.95 -4.74
C ARG A 80 18.74 -19.43 -4.60
N ALA A 81 18.89 -18.88 -3.39
CA ALA A 81 18.82 -17.44 -3.18
C ALA A 81 19.98 -16.72 -3.90
N ARG A 82 21.20 -17.26 -3.83
CA ARG A 82 22.37 -16.73 -4.55
C ARG A 82 22.18 -16.79 -6.07
N ALA A 83 21.68 -17.91 -6.59
CA ALA A 83 21.42 -18.07 -8.02
C ALA A 83 20.37 -17.07 -8.51
N LEU A 84 19.29 -16.89 -7.75
CA LEU A 84 18.25 -15.90 -8.06
C LEU A 84 18.82 -14.49 -8.08
N ASN A 85 19.59 -14.09 -7.07
CA ASN A 85 20.20 -12.76 -7.01
C ASN A 85 21.14 -12.53 -8.19
N ARG A 86 22.02 -13.49 -8.52
CA ARG A 86 22.93 -13.37 -9.68
C ARG A 86 22.18 -13.25 -11.00
N ALA A 87 21.09 -14.00 -11.17
CA ALA A 87 20.27 -13.90 -12.37
C ALA A 87 19.62 -12.52 -12.49
N THR A 88 19.08 -11.99 -11.40
CA THR A 88 18.50 -10.64 -11.36
C THR A 88 19.56 -9.56 -11.59
N ASP A 89 20.72 -9.65 -10.93
CA ASP A 89 21.83 -8.70 -11.12
C ASP A 89 22.31 -8.68 -12.58
N SER A 90 22.51 -9.86 -13.17
CA SER A 90 22.89 -9.96 -14.59
C SER A 90 21.86 -9.36 -15.52
N LEU A 91 20.56 -9.51 -15.23
CA LEU A 91 19.49 -8.93 -16.04
C LEU A 91 19.43 -7.40 -15.88
N ASN A 92 19.64 -6.90 -14.66
CA ASN A 92 19.72 -5.46 -14.39
C ASN A 92 20.87 -4.83 -15.19
N GLU A 93 22.05 -5.45 -15.17
CA GLU A 93 23.20 -4.98 -15.95
C GLU A 93 22.92 -4.99 -17.45
N GLN A 94 22.26 -6.02 -17.98
CA GLN A 94 21.83 -6.06 -19.39
C GLN A 94 20.83 -4.94 -19.70
N ALA A 95 19.89 -4.67 -18.81
CA ALA A 95 18.90 -3.61 -18.98
C ALA A 95 19.55 -2.22 -18.99
N GLU A 96 20.52 -1.99 -18.11
CA GLU A 96 21.30 -0.73 -18.08
C GLU A 96 22.10 -0.51 -19.35
N ARG A 97 22.61 -1.58 -19.97
CA ARG A 97 23.29 -1.53 -21.28
C ARG A 97 22.32 -1.42 -22.47
N GLY A 98 21.00 -1.53 -22.23
CA GLY A 98 19.98 -1.56 -23.27
C GLY A 98 19.99 -2.85 -24.12
N GLU A 99 20.58 -3.92 -23.59
CA GLU A 99 20.69 -5.24 -24.26
C GLU A 99 19.38 -6.04 -24.15
N VAL A 100 18.52 -5.71 -23.20
CA VAL A 100 17.20 -6.30 -23.03
C VAL A 100 16.11 -5.22 -23.15
N SER A 101 15.00 -5.57 -23.77
CA SER A 101 13.84 -4.68 -23.84
C SER A 101 13.19 -4.54 -22.46
N LEU A 102 12.48 -3.44 -22.24
CA LEU A 102 11.70 -3.24 -21.02
C LEU A 102 10.63 -4.33 -20.84
N GLU A 103 10.07 -4.85 -21.94
CA GLU A 103 9.09 -5.95 -21.90
C GLU A 103 9.73 -7.27 -21.49
N ASP A 104 10.91 -7.60 -22.02
CA ASP A 104 11.64 -8.81 -21.63
C ASP A 104 12.09 -8.73 -20.17
N TYR A 105 12.58 -7.57 -19.74
CA TYR A 105 12.95 -7.32 -18.35
C TYR A 105 11.77 -7.50 -17.40
N ASN A 106 10.62 -6.90 -17.73
CA ASN A 106 9.40 -7.02 -16.92
C ASN A 106 8.83 -8.45 -16.94
N ARG A 107 8.99 -9.17 -18.05
CA ARG A 107 8.59 -10.57 -18.14
C ARG A 107 9.41 -11.44 -17.17
N GLU A 108 10.69 -11.16 -17.01
CA GLU A 108 11.58 -11.99 -16.20
C GLU A 108 11.59 -11.57 -14.72
N CYS A 109 11.83 -10.28 -14.42
CA CYS A 109 11.99 -9.78 -13.05
C CYS A 109 10.84 -8.88 -12.56
N GLY A 110 9.97 -8.42 -13.47
CA GLY A 110 8.90 -7.47 -13.16
C GLY A 110 7.73 -8.06 -12.40
N TYR A 111 6.62 -7.33 -12.42
CA TYR A 111 5.35 -7.74 -11.83
C TYR A 111 4.63 -8.76 -12.72
N THR A 112 3.67 -9.51 -12.16
CA THR A 112 2.72 -10.24 -13.02
C THR A 112 1.86 -9.24 -13.79
N ASP A 113 1.22 -9.66 -14.87
CA ASP A 113 0.41 -8.74 -15.67
C ASP A 113 -0.74 -8.14 -14.84
N GLU A 114 -1.35 -8.93 -13.96
CA GLU A 114 -2.39 -8.49 -13.03
C GLU A 114 -1.87 -7.49 -11.99
N ASP A 115 -0.65 -7.71 -11.53
CA ASP A 115 0.00 -6.87 -10.54
C ASP A 115 0.55 -5.57 -11.16
N ARG A 116 0.91 -5.60 -12.44
CA ARG A 116 1.23 -4.43 -13.25
C ARG A 116 0.01 -3.54 -13.46
N GLU A 117 -1.15 -4.13 -13.76
CA GLU A 117 -2.41 -3.39 -13.90
C GLU A 117 -2.79 -2.65 -12.61
N LYS A 118 -2.65 -3.31 -11.45
CA LYS A 118 -2.88 -2.67 -10.14
C LYS A 118 -1.93 -1.50 -9.89
N LEU A 119 -0.64 -1.66 -10.21
CA LEU A 119 0.33 -0.57 -10.08
C LEU A 119 -0.01 0.61 -10.98
N GLN A 120 -0.48 0.34 -12.19
CA GLN A 120 -0.84 1.41 -13.12
C GLN A 120 -1.99 2.27 -12.60
N ILE A 121 -3.01 1.65 -12.01
CA ILE A 121 -4.12 2.37 -11.35
C ILE A 121 -3.61 3.26 -10.21
N ASP A 122 -2.69 2.75 -9.39
CA ASP A 122 -2.15 3.52 -8.26
C ASP A 122 -1.23 4.67 -8.74
N ILE A 123 -0.45 4.46 -9.79
CA ILE A 123 0.39 5.49 -10.43
C ILE A 123 -0.48 6.60 -11.01
N GLU A 124 -1.53 6.25 -11.76
CA GLU A 124 -2.46 7.22 -12.35
C GLU A 124 -3.16 8.05 -11.27
N ARG A 125 -3.62 7.41 -10.18
CA ARG A 125 -4.22 8.10 -9.04
C ARG A 125 -3.24 9.05 -8.35
N GLU A 126 -1.99 8.63 -8.18
CA GLU A 126 -0.96 9.49 -7.56
C GLU A 126 -0.57 10.66 -8.47
N GLN A 127 -0.53 10.44 -9.79
CA GLN A 127 -0.32 11.51 -10.76
C GLN A 127 -1.46 12.52 -10.72
N GLU A 128 -2.72 12.08 -10.69
CA GLU A 128 -3.88 12.95 -10.55
C GLU A 128 -3.81 13.77 -9.25
N PHE A 129 -3.46 13.13 -8.13
CA PHE A 129 -3.29 13.83 -6.86
C PHE A 129 -2.20 14.90 -6.93
N ARG A 130 -1.04 14.58 -7.53
CA ARG A 130 0.04 15.53 -7.77
C ARG A 130 -0.40 16.69 -8.64
N GLU A 131 -1.12 16.43 -9.73
CA GLU A 131 -1.61 17.47 -10.63
C GLU A 131 -2.59 18.43 -9.93
N VAL A 132 -3.54 17.90 -9.15
CA VAL A 132 -4.50 18.70 -8.36
C VAL A 132 -3.76 19.58 -7.35
N HIS A 133 -2.78 19.00 -6.64
CA HIS A 133 -1.97 19.75 -5.68
C HIS A 133 -1.17 20.86 -6.38
N THR A 134 -0.56 20.56 -7.53
CA THR A 134 0.23 21.52 -8.31
C THR A 134 -0.65 22.68 -8.81
N ARG A 135 -1.86 22.38 -9.32
CA ARG A 135 -2.83 23.41 -9.74
C ARG A 135 -3.27 24.30 -8.58
N ARG A 136 -3.51 23.72 -7.39
CA ARG A 136 -3.89 24.47 -6.18
C ARG A 136 -2.75 25.36 -5.66
N SER A 137 -1.51 24.89 -5.70
CA SER A 137 -0.32 25.67 -5.36
C SER A 137 -0.07 26.82 -6.35
N HIS A 138 -0.28 26.60 -7.65
CA HIS A 138 -0.17 27.68 -8.64
C HIS A 138 -1.27 28.74 -8.48
N ALA A 139 -2.50 28.35 -8.14
CA ALA A 139 -3.60 29.29 -7.90
C ALA A 139 -3.35 30.19 -6.68
N SER A 140 -2.79 29.65 -5.58
CA SER A 140 -2.51 30.44 -4.37
C SER A 140 -1.35 31.43 -4.57
N LEU A 141 -0.34 31.07 -5.36
CA LEU A 141 0.77 31.97 -5.71
C LEU A 141 0.33 33.16 -6.57
N LEU A 142 -0.66 32.97 -7.46
CA LEU A 142 -1.23 34.04 -8.27
C LEU A 142 -2.12 34.99 -7.46
N GLN A 143 -2.82 34.50 -6.44
CA GLN A 143 -3.61 35.34 -5.53
C GLN A 143 -2.73 36.17 -4.58
N ASN A 144 -1.63 35.61 -4.06
CA ASN A 144 -0.72 36.33 -3.15
C ASN A 144 0.07 37.47 -3.81
N LYS A 145 0.19 37.50 -5.14
CA LYS A 145 0.78 38.64 -5.87
C LYS A 145 -0.18 39.83 -6.03
N LYS A 146 -1.50 39.60 -6.02
CA LYS A 146 -2.50 40.67 -6.19
C LYS A 146 -2.85 41.42 -4.91
N SER A 147 -2.47 40.90 -3.73
CA SER A 147 -2.72 41.54 -2.43
C SER A 147 -1.60 42.45 -1.94
N ARG A 148 -0.44 42.49 -2.62
CA ARG A 148 0.74 43.30 -2.23
C ARG A 148 0.93 44.60 -3.01
N GLY A 149 0.00 44.93 -3.91
CA GLY A 149 0.00 46.18 -4.66
C GLY A 149 -1.21 47.04 -4.33
N ARG A 150 -1.21 47.67 -3.15
CA ARG A 150 -1.95 48.89 -2.84
C ARG A 150 -1.22 49.64 -1.74
#